data_AF-A0A9D4MXB6-F1
#
_entry.id   AF-A0A9D4MXB6-F1
#
_cell.length_a   1.000
_cell.length_b   1.000
_cell.length_c   1.000
_cell.angle_alpha   90.00
_cell.angle_beta   90.00
_cell.angle_gamma   90.00
#
_symmetry.space_group_name_H-M   'P 1'
#
loop_
_entity.id
_entity.type
_entity.pdbx_description
1 polymer ?
#
loop_
_entity_poly.entity_id
_entity_poly.type
_entity_poly.pdbx_seq_one_letter_code
_entity_poly.pdbx_strand_id
1 'polypeptide(L)'
;MKSVIHKRKLQDFAGSSVVHMVGGISAFVGAWAMGPRIGRFDNHTGKPIEIRGHSIPFASLGGFILVFGFFAFNGSSQGSISNPGDGSAIAVAVTNSVLAASGGAFTTMLMNKTKFFGDQKWSYLTALNGCLTGMVAICAGCNQFRTYIAFITGILGGVSYMCFTWLVLKLRIDDPLDAAAVHFGGGFVGVLSVPFFSHRYGIVYHWNLKSAYHLAWQLAGGASIFAWVATLSFILFFSLKKLHILRVPFEYELKGLDIPKHGETAYPSEAYGHGWGEKGDTLVGLVRDATKTCLKVMGPNEVRINIAERARPGESPEVDAIRNTKNGQVNKGFNRSDDDAATCGPMTSHL
;
A
#
# COMPACT_ATOMS: atom_id res chain seq x y z
N MET A 1 36.49 4.73 2.90
CA MET A 1 36.62 3.30 3.25
C MET A 1 35.56 2.52 2.46
N LYS A 2 35.93 1.84 1.35
CA LYS A 2 34.94 1.06 0.55
C LYS A 2 34.49 -0.17 1.35
N SER A 3 33.18 -0.37 1.52
CA SER A 3 32.61 -1.48 2.29
C SER A 3 33.06 -2.84 1.73
N VAL A 4 33.05 -3.88 2.58
CA VAL A 4 33.42 -5.25 2.19
C VAL A 4 32.61 -5.75 0.98
N ILE A 5 31.35 -5.34 0.89
CA ILE A 5 30.43 -5.68 -0.22
C ILE A 5 30.84 -4.98 -1.52
N HIS A 6 31.21 -3.69 -1.47
CA HIS A 6 31.69 -2.95 -2.65
C HIS A 6 33.04 -3.48 -3.15
N LYS A 7 33.90 -3.98 -2.26
CA LYS A 7 35.13 -4.68 -2.63
C LYS A 7 34.88 -6.04 -3.30
N ARG A 8 33.66 -6.59 -3.20
CA ARG A 8 33.30 -7.96 -3.60
C ARG A 8 32.30 -8.02 -4.78
N LYS A 9 32.26 -6.98 -5.63
CA LYS A 9 31.55 -6.98 -6.92
C LYS A 9 30.01 -7.08 -6.87
N LEU A 10 29.36 -6.73 -5.76
CA LEU A 10 27.93 -6.43 -5.81
C LEU A 10 27.73 -5.17 -6.66
N GLN A 11 27.02 -5.31 -7.77
CA GLN A 11 26.57 -4.23 -8.62
C GLN A 11 25.13 -3.87 -8.22
N ASP A 12 24.98 -2.65 -7.72
CA ASP A 12 23.70 -2.02 -7.45
C ASP A 12 23.84 -0.53 -7.72
N PHE A 13 23.56 -0.11 -8.96
CA PHE A 13 23.91 1.23 -9.43
C PHE A 13 23.13 2.32 -8.70
N ALA A 14 21.80 2.22 -8.69
CA ALA A 14 20.93 3.22 -8.06
C ALA A 14 20.19 2.71 -6.82
N GLY A 15 20.19 1.40 -6.53
CA GLY A 15 19.67 0.90 -5.25
C GLY A 15 18.48 -0.06 -5.32
N SER A 16 18.44 -1.01 -6.26
CA SER A 16 17.46 -2.12 -6.17
C SER A 16 17.64 -2.92 -4.87
N SER A 17 18.87 -3.08 -4.38
CA SER A 17 19.12 -3.76 -3.11
C SER A 17 19.09 -2.79 -1.93
N VAL A 18 19.95 -1.76 -1.94
CA VAL A 18 20.20 -0.92 -0.75
C VAL A 18 19.06 0.03 -0.40
N VAL A 19 18.15 0.31 -1.35
CA VAL A 19 16.95 1.11 -1.09
C VAL A 19 15.72 0.21 -1.14
N HIS A 20 15.51 -0.49 -2.25
CA HIS A 20 14.23 -1.14 -2.48
C HIS A 20 14.09 -2.51 -1.79
N MET A 21 15.10 -3.40 -1.82
CA MET A 21 15.01 -4.61 -0.99
C MET A 21 14.98 -4.25 0.50
N VAL A 22 15.79 -3.30 0.95
CA VAL A 22 15.78 -2.82 2.35
C VAL A 22 14.38 -2.31 2.75
N GLY A 23 13.80 -1.41 1.95
CA GLY A 23 12.48 -0.85 2.20
C GLY A 23 11.37 -1.91 2.14
N GLY A 24 11.38 -2.77 1.13
CA GLY A 24 10.35 -3.81 0.94
C GLY A 24 10.35 -4.87 2.02
N ILE A 25 11.53 -5.33 2.48
CA ILE A 25 11.64 -6.28 3.59
C ILE A 25 11.14 -5.62 4.89
N SER A 26 11.53 -4.36 5.12
CA SER A 26 11.07 -3.61 6.29
C SER A 26 9.57 -3.39 6.29
N ALA A 27 8.97 -3.07 5.13
CA ALA A 27 7.54 -2.95 4.95
C ALA A 27 6.81 -4.26 5.24
N PHE A 28 7.31 -5.39 4.70
CA PHE A 28 6.74 -6.72 4.94
C PHE A 28 6.73 -7.07 6.43
N VAL A 29 7.88 -6.92 7.10
CA VAL A 29 8.02 -7.25 8.54
C VAL A 29 7.18 -6.30 9.39
N GLY A 30 7.17 -5.01 9.06
CA GLY A 30 6.36 -4.01 9.75
C GLY A 30 4.86 -4.27 9.64
N ALA A 31 4.36 -4.55 8.43
CA ALA A 31 2.97 -4.90 8.19
C ALA A 31 2.57 -6.20 8.91
N TRP A 32 3.43 -7.23 8.87
CA TRP A 32 3.22 -8.46 9.61
C TRP A 32 3.15 -8.24 11.13
N ALA A 33 4.05 -7.42 11.67
CA ALA A 33 4.08 -7.12 13.09
C ALA A 33 2.85 -6.31 13.53
N MET A 34 2.46 -5.28 12.77
CA MET A 34 1.29 -4.44 13.03
C MET A 34 -0.04 -5.20 12.93
N GLY A 35 -0.09 -6.21 12.06
CA GLY A 35 -1.28 -6.99 11.78
C GLY A 35 -2.28 -6.25 10.88
N PRO A 36 -3.30 -6.94 10.37
CA PRO A 36 -4.21 -6.40 9.37
C PRO A 36 -5.13 -5.30 9.91
N ARG A 37 -5.49 -4.31 9.10
CA ARG A 37 -6.54 -3.33 9.46
C ARG A 37 -7.87 -4.02 9.73
N ILE A 38 -8.68 -3.42 10.59
CA ILE A 38 -10.02 -3.94 10.91
C ILE A 38 -10.82 -4.09 9.62
N GLY A 39 -11.41 -5.27 9.41
CA GLY A 39 -12.22 -5.58 8.22
C GLY A 39 -11.44 -5.88 6.95
N ARG A 40 -10.09 -5.85 6.97
CA ARG A 40 -9.27 -6.17 5.79
C ARG A 40 -9.42 -7.61 5.32
N PHE A 41 -9.60 -8.54 6.25
CA PHE A 41 -9.81 -9.95 5.99
C PHE A 41 -11.11 -10.39 6.65
N ASP A 42 -11.92 -11.14 5.92
CA ASP A 42 -13.17 -11.69 6.44
C ASP A 42 -12.90 -12.63 7.62
N ASN A 43 -13.62 -12.46 8.73
CA ASN A 43 -13.34 -13.22 9.95
C ASN A 43 -13.68 -14.72 9.83
N HIS A 44 -14.60 -15.09 8.94
CA HIS A 44 -15.09 -16.46 8.80
C HIS A 44 -14.31 -17.25 7.72
N THR A 45 -14.12 -16.62 6.57
CA THR A 45 -13.48 -17.21 5.39
C THR A 45 -12.00 -16.87 5.29
N GLY A 46 -11.56 -15.81 5.97
CA GLY A 46 -10.20 -15.27 5.87
C GLY A 46 -9.84 -14.72 4.51
N LYS A 47 -10.85 -14.50 3.63
CA LYS A 47 -10.64 -13.94 2.31
C LYS A 47 -10.31 -12.45 2.41
N PRO A 48 -9.43 -11.92 1.55
CA PRO A 48 -9.16 -10.49 1.50
C PRO A 48 -10.42 -9.71 1.11
N ILE A 49 -10.72 -8.64 1.85
CA ILE A 49 -11.75 -7.63 1.53
C ILE A 49 -11.02 -6.34 1.14
N GLU A 50 -11.33 -5.81 -0.03
CA GLU A 50 -10.71 -4.58 -0.53
C GLU A 50 -11.11 -3.36 0.31
N ILE A 51 -10.13 -2.67 0.90
CA ILE A 51 -10.31 -1.35 1.49
C ILE A 51 -9.78 -0.34 0.46
N ARG A 52 -10.70 0.36 -0.21
CA ARG A 52 -10.36 1.24 -1.32
C ARG A 52 -9.63 2.51 -0.86
N GLY A 53 -8.72 2.98 -1.70
CA GLY A 53 -8.07 4.28 -1.51
C GLY A 53 -9.05 5.43 -1.68
N HIS A 54 -8.76 6.57 -1.03
CA HIS A 54 -9.65 7.73 -0.99
C HIS A 54 -9.66 8.55 -2.29
N SER A 55 -8.61 8.49 -3.11
CA SER A 55 -8.52 9.25 -4.37
C SER A 55 -7.54 8.65 -5.38
N ILE A 56 -8.06 8.27 -6.54
CA ILE A 56 -7.23 7.83 -7.68
C ILE A 56 -6.41 9.00 -8.27
N PRO A 57 -6.98 10.21 -8.52
CA PRO A 57 -6.19 11.33 -9.02
C PRO A 57 -5.00 11.71 -8.15
N PHE A 58 -5.14 11.69 -6.82
CA PHE A 58 -3.99 11.94 -5.92
C PHE A 58 -2.94 10.83 -5.99
N ALA A 59 -3.38 9.57 -6.08
CA ALA A 59 -2.46 8.45 -6.30
C ALA A 59 -1.72 8.58 -7.65
N SER A 60 -2.43 9.00 -8.72
CA SER A 60 -1.84 9.30 -10.03
C SER A 60 -0.78 10.40 -9.96
N LEU A 61 -1.08 11.51 -9.27
CA LEU A 61 -0.15 12.61 -9.08
C LEU A 61 1.10 12.16 -8.33
N GLY A 62 0.95 11.43 -7.22
CA GLY A 62 2.06 10.86 -6.48
C GLY A 62 2.89 9.90 -7.33
N GLY A 63 2.23 9.04 -8.11
CA GLY A 63 2.87 8.14 -9.06
C GLY A 63 3.70 8.88 -10.12
N PHE A 64 3.16 9.96 -10.69
CA PHE A 64 3.88 10.79 -11.66
C PHE A 64 5.11 11.48 -11.03
N ILE A 65 4.96 12.02 -9.82
CA ILE A 65 6.07 12.61 -9.07
C ILE A 65 7.17 11.57 -8.82
N LEU A 66 6.80 10.34 -8.46
CA LEU A 66 7.76 9.25 -8.26
C LEU A 66 8.46 8.86 -9.57
N VAL A 67 7.72 8.72 -10.68
CA VAL A 67 8.31 8.42 -12.00
C VAL A 67 9.32 9.51 -12.41
N PHE A 68 8.94 10.78 -12.27
CA PHE A 68 9.84 11.89 -12.53
C PHE A 68 11.05 11.87 -11.59
N GLY A 69 10.82 11.63 -10.30
CA GLY A 69 11.86 11.48 -9.30
C GLY A 69 12.84 10.36 -9.61
N PHE A 70 12.39 9.26 -10.22
CA PHE A 70 13.26 8.16 -10.64
C PHE A 70 14.26 8.56 -11.74
N PHE A 71 13.96 9.58 -12.55
CA PHE A 71 14.92 10.10 -13.53
C PHE A 71 16.12 10.70 -12.81
N ALA A 72 15.88 11.51 -11.79
CA ALA A 72 16.92 12.03 -10.91
C ALA A 72 17.60 10.89 -10.14
N PHE A 73 16.83 9.99 -9.51
CA PHE A 73 17.36 8.90 -8.70
C PHE A 73 18.33 8.00 -9.49
N ASN A 74 17.91 7.51 -10.66
CA ASN A 74 18.73 6.63 -11.49
C ASN A 74 19.80 7.40 -12.25
N GLY A 75 19.50 8.56 -12.83
CA GLY A 75 20.47 9.36 -13.57
C GLY A 75 21.60 9.89 -12.68
N SER A 76 21.25 10.53 -11.56
CA SER A 76 22.24 11.14 -10.65
C SER A 76 23.10 10.14 -9.89
N SER A 77 22.70 8.86 -9.86
CA SER A 77 23.53 7.76 -9.30
C SER A 77 24.87 7.60 -10.04
N GLN A 78 25.04 8.18 -11.23
CA GLN A 78 26.34 8.30 -11.88
C GLN A 78 27.33 9.15 -11.06
N GLY A 79 26.83 10.12 -10.28
CA GLY A 79 27.62 10.96 -9.37
C GLY A 79 28.46 12.04 -10.04
N SER A 80 28.50 12.10 -11.37
CA SER A 80 29.17 13.16 -12.14
C SER A 80 28.56 13.26 -13.54
N ILE A 81 28.72 14.42 -14.18
CA ILE A 81 28.42 14.66 -15.61
C ILE A 81 29.64 15.22 -16.36
N SER A 82 30.74 15.47 -15.65
CA SER A 82 31.86 16.26 -16.16
C SER A 82 32.92 15.41 -16.85
N ASN A 83 32.97 14.09 -16.59
CA ASN A 83 33.96 13.22 -17.22
C ASN A 83 33.45 12.66 -18.56
N PRO A 84 34.35 12.31 -19.49
CA PRO A 84 33.98 11.64 -20.73
C PRO A 84 33.13 10.38 -20.47
N GLY A 85 31.95 10.32 -21.08
CA GLY A 85 31.02 9.18 -20.98
C GLY A 85 29.97 9.29 -19.87
N ASP A 86 30.11 10.22 -18.92
CA ASP A 86 29.14 10.37 -17.82
C ASP A 86 27.74 10.75 -18.33
N GLY A 87 27.66 11.73 -19.24
CA GLY A 87 26.39 12.13 -19.86
C GLY A 87 25.69 10.98 -20.59
N SER A 88 26.46 10.09 -21.22
CA SER A 88 25.89 8.90 -21.88
C SER A 88 25.36 7.89 -20.86
N ALA A 89 26.08 7.67 -19.75
CA ALA A 89 25.62 6.80 -18.68
C ALA A 89 24.31 7.32 -18.04
N ILE A 90 24.22 8.63 -17.80
CA ILE A 90 23.00 9.30 -17.31
C ILE A 90 21.85 9.11 -18.29
N ALA A 91 22.07 9.41 -19.58
CA ALA A 91 21.03 9.29 -20.61
C ALA A 91 20.50 7.85 -20.73
N VAL A 92 21.39 6.85 -20.71
CA VAL A 92 21.03 5.43 -20.75
C VAL A 92 20.27 5.02 -19.49
N ALA A 93 20.71 5.46 -18.30
CA ALA A 93 20.04 5.16 -17.04
C ALA A 93 18.60 5.69 -17.03
N VAL A 94 18.38 6.95 -17.44
CA VAL A 94 17.03 7.55 -17.51
C VAL A 94 16.18 6.85 -18.56
N THR A 95 16.71 6.63 -19.77
CA THR A 95 15.98 5.95 -20.86
C THR A 95 15.53 4.55 -20.45
N ASN A 96 16.44 3.78 -19.84
CA ASN A 96 16.15 2.43 -19.36
C ASN A 96 15.10 2.44 -18.25
N SER A 97 15.07 3.49 -17.41
CA SER A 97 14.06 3.65 -16.35
C SER A 97 12.65 3.81 -16.92
N VAL A 98 12.48 4.63 -17.95
CA VAL A 98 11.19 4.82 -18.63
C VAL A 98 10.70 3.51 -19.25
N LEU A 99 11.59 2.79 -19.95
CA LEU A 99 11.22 1.54 -20.60
C LEU A 99 10.88 0.43 -19.61
N ALA A 100 11.61 0.35 -18.50
CA ALA A 100 11.28 -0.61 -17.45
C ALA A 100 9.94 -0.27 -16.78
N ALA A 101 9.65 1.01 -16.55
CA ALA A 101 8.33 1.48 -16.13
C ALA A 101 7.23 1.01 -17.09
N SER A 102 7.40 1.23 -18.39
CA SER A 102 6.43 0.80 -19.40
C SER A 102 6.24 -0.72 -19.41
N GLY A 103 7.31 -1.50 -19.31
CA GLY A 103 7.26 -2.96 -19.24
C GLY A 103 6.49 -3.46 -18.02
N GLY A 104 6.77 -2.90 -16.84
CA GLY A 104 6.08 -3.28 -15.60
C GLY A 104 4.61 -2.90 -15.59
N ALA A 105 4.27 -1.69 -16.06
CA ALA A 105 2.88 -1.25 -16.19
C ALA A 105 2.09 -2.12 -17.17
N PHE A 106 2.67 -2.41 -18.33
CA PHE A 106 2.06 -3.24 -19.36
C PHE A 106 1.80 -4.66 -18.85
N THR A 107 2.80 -5.29 -18.23
CA THR A 107 2.68 -6.66 -17.71
C THR A 107 1.64 -6.78 -16.62
N THR A 108 1.66 -5.90 -15.62
CA THR A 108 0.69 -5.94 -14.52
C THR A 108 -0.73 -5.68 -15.00
N MET A 109 -0.91 -4.75 -15.93
CA MET A 109 -2.20 -4.48 -16.56
C MET A 109 -2.77 -5.71 -17.27
N LEU A 110 -1.93 -6.44 -18.04
CA LEU A 110 -2.34 -7.69 -18.69
C LEU A 110 -2.60 -8.82 -17.69
N MET A 111 -1.74 -8.99 -16.69
CA MET A 111 -1.91 -10.04 -15.68
C MET A 111 -3.17 -9.82 -14.84
N ASN A 112 -3.49 -8.58 -14.48
CA ASN A 112 -4.71 -8.25 -13.76
C ASN A 112 -5.99 -8.54 -14.57
N LYS A 113 -5.88 -8.59 -15.91
CA LYS A 113 -6.97 -8.98 -16.81
C LYS A 113 -7.24 -10.50 -16.81
N THR A 114 -6.33 -11.30 -16.28
CA THR A 114 -6.48 -12.77 -16.19
C THR A 114 -7.24 -13.19 -14.93
N LYS A 115 -7.89 -14.36 -14.96
CA LYS A 115 -8.56 -14.95 -13.78
C LYS A 115 -7.61 -15.46 -12.69
N PHE A 116 -6.35 -15.72 -13.06
CA PHE A 116 -5.39 -16.34 -12.14
C PHE A 116 -4.76 -15.32 -11.19
N PHE A 117 -4.41 -14.14 -11.72
CA PHE A 117 -3.70 -13.10 -10.98
C PHE A 117 -4.58 -11.91 -10.56
N GLY A 118 -5.78 -11.73 -11.13
CA GLY A 118 -6.61 -10.59 -10.80
C GLY A 118 -8.10 -10.77 -11.12
N ASP A 119 -8.82 -9.66 -11.11
CA ASP A 119 -10.28 -9.64 -11.15
C ASP A 119 -10.86 -9.47 -12.57
N GLN A 120 -10.06 -9.73 -13.61
CA GLN A 120 -10.43 -9.55 -15.01
C GLN A 120 -10.80 -8.10 -15.40
N LYS A 121 -10.31 -7.13 -14.65
CA LYS A 121 -10.54 -5.69 -14.85
C LYS A 121 -9.24 -4.97 -15.20
N TRP A 122 -9.37 -3.88 -15.92
CA TRP A 122 -8.25 -2.95 -16.14
C TRP A 122 -8.13 -2.05 -14.91
N SER A 123 -7.08 -2.25 -14.13
CA SER A 123 -6.83 -1.49 -12.90
C SER A 123 -5.71 -0.49 -13.12
N TYR A 124 -6.03 0.79 -13.04
CA TYR A 124 -5.05 1.87 -13.12
C TYR A 124 -4.04 1.80 -11.95
N LEU A 125 -4.50 1.56 -10.72
CA LEU A 125 -3.62 1.49 -9.54
C LEU A 125 -2.65 0.32 -9.63
N THR A 126 -3.10 -0.84 -10.12
CA THR A 126 -2.25 -2.01 -10.33
C THR A 126 -1.21 -1.73 -11.43
N ALA A 127 -1.61 -1.07 -12.52
CA ALA A 127 -0.68 -0.64 -13.57
C ALA A 127 0.33 0.40 -13.05
N LEU A 128 -0.10 1.31 -12.18
CA LEU A 128 0.77 2.31 -11.55
C LEU A 128 1.80 1.64 -10.62
N ASN A 129 1.40 0.69 -9.79
CA ASN A 129 2.33 -0.08 -8.97
C ASN A 129 3.27 -0.95 -9.83
N GLY A 130 2.77 -1.51 -10.93
CA GLY A 130 3.61 -2.20 -11.92
C GLY A 130 4.64 -1.29 -12.57
N CYS A 131 4.25 -0.06 -12.92
CA CYS A 131 5.14 0.98 -13.42
C CYS A 131 6.29 1.22 -12.43
N LEU A 132 5.96 1.51 -11.17
CA LEU A 132 6.93 1.75 -10.12
C LEU A 132 7.82 0.53 -9.87
N THR A 133 7.26 -0.68 -9.87
CA THR A 133 8.04 -1.92 -9.70
C THR A 133 9.04 -2.11 -10.83
N GLY A 134 8.65 -1.80 -12.08
CA GLY A 134 9.56 -1.83 -13.22
C GLY A 134 10.74 -0.87 -13.05
N MET A 135 10.48 0.35 -12.57
CA MET A 135 11.54 1.32 -12.28
C MET A 135 12.47 0.83 -11.16
N VAL A 136 11.91 0.28 -10.09
CA VAL A 136 12.66 -0.35 -8.98
C VAL A 136 13.55 -1.48 -9.48
N ALA A 137 13.04 -2.33 -10.38
CA ALA A 137 13.76 -3.49 -10.90
C ALA A 137 14.96 -3.09 -11.78
N ILE A 138 14.90 -1.95 -12.47
CA ILE A 138 16.01 -1.53 -13.33
C ILE A 138 17.16 -0.85 -12.54
N CYS A 139 16.92 -0.37 -11.32
CA CYS A 139 17.88 0.47 -10.56
C CYS A 139 19.28 -0.14 -10.43
N ALA A 140 19.41 -1.45 -10.24
CA ALA A 140 20.72 -2.08 -10.08
C ALA A 140 21.57 -2.06 -11.37
N GLY A 141 20.93 -2.05 -12.54
CA GLY A 141 21.57 -2.25 -13.84
C GLY A 141 21.25 -1.18 -14.89
N CYS A 142 20.58 -0.08 -14.55
CA CYS A 142 20.05 0.88 -15.52
C CYS A 142 21.13 1.53 -16.39
N ASN A 143 22.37 1.67 -15.92
CA ASN A 143 23.51 2.16 -16.70
C ASN A 143 24.26 1.08 -17.51
N GLN A 144 23.94 -0.20 -17.28
CA GLN A 144 24.66 -1.35 -17.84
C GLN A 144 23.78 -2.28 -18.67
N PHE A 145 22.49 -1.98 -18.84
CA PHE A 145 21.60 -2.80 -19.68
C PHE A 145 21.45 -2.18 -21.06
N ARG A 146 21.30 -3.04 -22.07
CA ARG A 146 20.82 -2.60 -23.37
C ARG A 146 19.36 -2.19 -23.25
N THR A 147 18.94 -1.20 -24.02
CA THR A 147 17.63 -0.56 -23.95
C THR A 147 16.45 -1.53 -24.05
N TYR A 148 16.53 -2.55 -24.92
CA TYR A 148 15.48 -3.58 -25.02
C TYR A 148 15.42 -4.50 -23.78
N ILE A 149 16.55 -4.74 -23.10
CA ILE A 149 16.57 -5.52 -21.86
C ILE A 149 15.95 -4.73 -20.71
N ALA A 150 15.98 -3.40 -20.73
CA ALA A 150 15.32 -2.60 -19.71
C ALA A 150 13.81 -2.83 -19.70
N PHE A 151 13.17 -2.89 -20.88
CA PHE A 151 11.76 -3.25 -21.01
C PHE A 151 11.47 -4.67 -20.50
N ILE A 152 12.33 -5.65 -20.84
CA ILE A 152 12.22 -7.03 -20.34
C ILE A 152 12.36 -7.09 -18.82
N THR A 153 13.29 -6.33 -18.24
CA THR A 153 13.46 -6.21 -16.79
C THR A 153 12.21 -5.63 -16.13
N GLY A 154 11.57 -4.65 -16.79
CA GLY A 154 10.27 -4.13 -16.41
C GLY A 154 9.18 -5.21 -16.38
N ILE A 155 9.09 -6.02 -17.44
CA ILE A 155 8.16 -7.17 -17.50
C ILE A 155 8.40 -8.11 -16.31
N LEU A 156 9.65 -8.51 -16.07
CA LEU A 156 10.00 -9.39 -14.95
C LEU A 156 9.64 -8.77 -13.59
N GLY A 157 9.85 -7.45 -13.45
CA GLY A 157 9.41 -6.69 -12.28
C GLY A 157 7.90 -6.74 -12.10
N GLY A 158 7.13 -6.52 -13.16
CA GLY A 158 5.67 -6.60 -13.12
C GLY A 158 5.15 -7.99 -12.74
N VAL A 159 5.74 -9.06 -13.29
CA VAL A 159 5.41 -10.45 -12.88
C VAL A 159 5.70 -10.65 -11.40
N SER A 160 6.89 -10.22 -10.95
CA SER A 160 7.31 -10.32 -9.55
C SER A 160 6.33 -9.61 -8.62
N TYR A 161 5.93 -8.37 -8.93
CA TYR A 161 4.93 -7.63 -8.17
C TYR A 161 3.63 -8.41 -8.00
N MET A 162 3.03 -8.93 -9.09
CA MET A 162 1.78 -9.69 -9.00
C MET A 162 1.92 -10.94 -8.12
N CYS A 163 3.04 -11.65 -8.25
CA CYS A 163 3.33 -12.82 -7.42
C CYS A 163 3.49 -12.45 -5.93
N PHE A 164 4.20 -11.36 -5.62
CA PHE A 164 4.41 -10.92 -4.25
C PHE A 164 3.15 -10.34 -3.62
N THR A 165 2.33 -9.56 -4.34
CA THR A 165 1.03 -9.10 -3.86
C THR A 165 0.15 -10.31 -3.52
N TRP A 166 0.06 -11.30 -4.40
CA TRP A 166 -0.67 -12.54 -4.11
C TRP A 166 -0.14 -13.26 -2.87
N LEU A 167 1.18 -13.37 -2.72
CA LEU A 167 1.81 -14.00 -1.56
C LEU A 167 1.51 -13.25 -0.25
N VAL A 168 1.65 -11.93 -0.24
CA VAL A 168 1.36 -11.08 0.92
C VAL A 168 -0.10 -11.25 1.38
N LEU A 169 -1.04 -11.25 0.44
CA LEU A 169 -2.45 -11.48 0.72
C LEU A 169 -2.72 -12.91 1.22
N LYS A 170 -2.06 -13.91 0.63
CA LYS A 170 -2.17 -15.32 1.07
C LYS A 170 -1.66 -15.51 2.49
N LEU A 171 -0.65 -14.75 2.91
CA LEU A 171 -0.12 -14.73 4.28
C LEU A 171 -0.97 -13.87 5.23
N ARG A 172 -2.10 -13.31 4.77
CA ARG A 172 -2.98 -12.42 5.54
C ARG A 172 -2.26 -11.19 6.10
N ILE A 173 -1.27 -10.69 5.37
CA ILE A 173 -0.57 -9.45 5.69
C ILE A 173 -1.27 -8.32 4.95
N ASP A 174 -1.57 -7.24 5.68
CA ASP A 174 -2.20 -6.05 5.11
C ASP A 174 -1.15 -4.99 4.83
N ASP A 175 -0.77 -4.88 3.56
CA ASP A 175 0.08 -3.81 3.05
C ASP A 175 -0.78 -2.87 2.20
N PRO A 176 -1.21 -1.72 2.74
CA PRO A 176 -2.17 -0.84 2.07
C PRO A 176 -1.70 -0.28 0.72
N LEU A 177 -0.37 -0.22 0.53
CA LEU A 177 0.26 0.39 -0.64
C LEU A 177 0.94 -0.63 -1.55
N ASP A 178 0.88 -1.93 -1.22
CA ASP A 178 1.73 -2.97 -1.78
C ASP A 178 3.24 -2.62 -1.71
N ALA A 179 3.67 -1.86 -0.69
CA ALA A 179 5.05 -1.39 -0.56
C ALA A 179 6.06 -2.54 -0.54
N ALA A 180 5.74 -3.64 0.15
CA ALA A 180 6.52 -4.86 0.16
C ALA A 180 6.63 -5.45 -1.24
N ALA A 181 5.53 -5.63 -1.97
CA ALA A 181 5.55 -6.24 -3.29
C ALA A 181 6.27 -5.37 -4.33
N VAL A 182 6.04 -4.05 -4.32
CA VAL A 182 6.70 -3.11 -5.24
C VAL A 182 8.21 -3.06 -4.97
N HIS A 183 8.61 -2.84 -3.72
CA HIS A 183 10.01 -2.61 -3.40
C HIS A 183 10.82 -3.89 -3.26
N PHE A 184 10.32 -4.91 -2.56
CA PHE A 184 11.03 -6.19 -2.48
C PHE A 184 10.93 -6.95 -3.79
N GLY A 185 9.74 -7.04 -4.39
CA GLY A 185 9.56 -7.77 -5.65
C GLY A 185 10.36 -7.17 -6.80
N GLY A 186 10.34 -5.85 -6.96
CA GLY A 186 11.18 -5.16 -7.93
C GLY A 186 12.67 -5.25 -7.56
N GLY A 187 13.02 -5.00 -6.29
CA GLY A 187 14.40 -4.99 -5.82
C GLY A 187 15.09 -6.34 -6.01
N PHE A 188 14.38 -7.42 -5.70
CA PHE A 188 14.81 -8.80 -5.92
C PHE A 188 15.07 -9.08 -7.39
N VAL A 189 14.14 -8.71 -8.28
CA VAL A 189 14.33 -8.85 -9.74
C VAL A 189 15.53 -8.05 -10.21
N GLY A 190 15.75 -6.83 -9.71
CA GLY A 190 16.88 -6.01 -10.10
C GLY A 190 18.23 -6.63 -9.72
N VAL A 191 18.37 -7.09 -8.48
CA VAL A 191 19.60 -7.76 -8.01
C VAL A 191 19.89 -9.01 -8.84
N LEU A 192 18.85 -9.79 -9.14
CA LEU A 192 18.98 -11.00 -9.95
C LEU A 192 19.21 -10.71 -11.43
N SER A 193 18.69 -9.61 -11.98
CA SER A 193 18.81 -9.28 -13.40
C SER A 193 20.23 -8.92 -13.80
N VAL A 194 20.97 -8.20 -12.93
CA VAL A 194 22.33 -7.72 -13.24
C VAL A 194 23.31 -8.80 -13.73
N PRO A 195 23.48 -9.94 -13.02
CA PRO A 195 24.44 -10.95 -13.43
C PRO A 195 24.05 -11.68 -14.72
N PHE A 196 22.80 -11.60 -15.18
CA PHE A 196 22.40 -12.14 -16.48
C PHE A 196 22.55 -11.09 -17.60
N PHE A 197 22.14 -9.86 -17.32
CA PHE A 197 21.83 -8.88 -18.36
C PHE A 197 22.79 -7.69 -18.48
N SER A 198 23.79 -7.56 -17.62
CA SER A 198 24.83 -6.55 -17.82
C SER A 198 25.57 -6.78 -19.14
N HIS A 199 25.63 -5.78 -20.03
CA HIS A 199 26.34 -5.91 -21.30
C HIS A 199 27.86 -6.09 -21.12
N ARG A 200 28.39 -5.78 -19.93
CA ARG A 200 29.82 -5.81 -19.61
C ARG A 200 30.32 -7.19 -19.18
N TYR A 201 29.47 -7.97 -18.52
CA TYR A 201 29.87 -9.25 -17.90
C TYR A 201 28.70 -10.21 -17.65
N GLY A 202 27.49 -9.87 -18.08
CA GLY A 202 26.31 -10.69 -17.84
C GLY A 202 26.37 -12.01 -18.61
N ILE A 203 25.84 -13.08 -17.99
CA ILE A 203 25.89 -14.46 -18.49
C ILE A 203 25.35 -14.58 -19.93
N VAL A 204 24.33 -13.80 -20.30
CA VAL A 204 23.73 -13.82 -21.64
C VAL A 204 24.70 -13.34 -22.73
N TYR A 205 25.58 -12.40 -22.40
CA TYR A 205 26.54 -11.82 -23.35
C TYR A 205 27.93 -12.44 -23.23
N HIS A 206 28.29 -12.91 -22.03
CA HIS A 206 29.61 -13.41 -21.68
C HIS A 206 29.48 -14.70 -20.90
N TRP A 207 29.43 -15.85 -21.60
CA TRP A 207 29.36 -17.16 -20.95
C TRP A 207 30.75 -17.64 -20.51
N ASN A 208 31.14 -17.32 -19.28
CA ASN A 208 32.46 -17.68 -18.74
C ASN A 208 32.45 -17.73 -17.19
N LEU A 209 33.57 -18.18 -16.62
CA LEU A 209 33.70 -18.30 -15.17
C LEU A 209 33.54 -16.95 -14.44
N LYS A 210 33.95 -15.83 -15.07
CA LYS A 210 33.82 -14.49 -14.48
C LYS A 210 32.35 -14.08 -14.34
N SER A 211 31.49 -14.36 -15.32
CA SER A 211 30.06 -14.07 -15.23
C SER A 211 29.37 -14.92 -14.17
N ALA A 212 29.75 -16.20 -14.03
CA ALA A 212 29.31 -17.06 -12.93
C ALA A 212 29.75 -16.50 -11.55
N TYR A 213 30.97 -15.98 -11.42
CA TYR A 213 31.40 -15.30 -10.20
C TYR A 213 30.58 -14.05 -9.88
N HIS A 214 30.18 -13.26 -10.89
CA HIS A 214 29.32 -12.10 -10.68
C HIS A 214 27.92 -12.52 -10.18
N LEU A 215 27.36 -13.62 -10.69
CA LEU A 215 26.11 -14.19 -10.16
C LEU A 215 26.24 -14.58 -8.69
N ALA A 216 27.31 -15.32 -8.35
CA ALA A 216 27.54 -15.74 -6.97
C ALA A 216 27.64 -14.56 -6.01
N TRP A 217 28.35 -13.49 -6.39
CA TRP A 217 28.47 -12.28 -5.57
C TRP A 217 27.17 -11.47 -5.46
N GLN A 218 26.37 -11.42 -6.53
CA GLN A 218 25.04 -10.80 -6.48
C GLN A 218 24.11 -11.53 -5.52
N LEU A 219 24.08 -12.87 -5.59
CA LEU A 219 23.29 -13.69 -4.67
C LEU A 219 23.77 -13.55 -3.23
N ALA A 220 25.08 -13.63 -2.99
CA ALA A 220 25.65 -13.48 -1.65
C ALA A 220 25.37 -12.09 -1.06
N GLY A 221 25.53 -11.02 -1.84
CA GLY A 221 25.25 -9.66 -1.42
C GLY A 221 23.76 -9.42 -1.15
N GLY A 222 22.89 -9.88 -2.04
CA GLY A 222 21.43 -9.81 -1.88
C GLY A 222 20.95 -10.60 -0.65
N ALA A 223 21.46 -11.82 -0.43
CA ALA A 223 21.15 -12.62 0.75
C ALA A 223 21.67 -11.98 2.05
N SER A 224 22.85 -11.37 2.00
CA SER A 224 23.41 -10.65 3.16
C SER A 224 22.54 -9.45 3.55
N ILE A 225 22.11 -8.65 2.57
CA ILE A 225 21.19 -7.53 2.79
C ILE A 225 19.85 -8.04 3.31
N PHE A 226 19.32 -9.12 2.72
CA PHE A 226 18.07 -9.71 3.18
C PHE A 226 18.14 -10.13 4.64
N ALA A 227 19.15 -10.93 5.01
CA ALA A 227 19.32 -11.43 6.37
C ALA A 227 19.50 -10.28 7.38
N TRP A 228 20.31 -9.29 7.04
CA TRP A 228 20.55 -8.12 7.87
C TRP A 228 19.27 -7.33 8.14
N VAL A 229 18.56 -6.94 7.07
CA VAL A 229 17.35 -6.11 7.18
C VAL A 229 16.22 -6.88 7.84
N ALA A 230 15.99 -8.14 7.46
CA ALA A 230 14.94 -8.96 8.07
C ALA A 230 15.16 -9.11 9.57
N THR A 231 16.41 -9.33 10.00
CA THR A 231 16.76 -9.46 11.43
C THR A 231 16.51 -8.16 12.18
N LEU A 232 17.03 -7.03 11.68
CA LEU A 232 16.86 -5.75 12.37
C LEU A 232 15.41 -5.26 12.39
N SER A 233 14.70 -5.37 11.26
CA SER A 233 13.29 -5.00 11.17
C SER A 233 12.44 -5.90 12.06
N PHE A 234 12.76 -7.19 12.17
CA PHE A 234 12.09 -8.09 13.11
C PHE A 234 12.30 -7.63 14.55
N ILE A 235 13.54 -7.40 14.97
CA ILE A 235 13.85 -6.92 16.33
C ILE A 235 13.10 -5.63 16.62
N LEU A 236 13.15 -4.65 15.72
CA LEU A 236 12.49 -3.36 15.89
C LEU A 236 10.97 -3.49 16.01
N PHE A 237 10.30 -3.99 14.97
CA PHE A 237 8.84 -4.02 14.92
C PHE A 237 8.24 -5.00 15.92
N PHE A 238 8.91 -6.13 16.21
CA PHE A 238 8.46 -7.06 17.22
C PHE A 238 8.57 -6.45 18.62
N SER A 239 9.63 -5.69 18.92
CA SER A 239 9.76 -4.97 20.19
C SER A 239 8.65 -3.93 20.34
N LEU A 240 8.39 -3.11 19.32
CA LEU A 240 7.28 -2.13 19.34
C LEU A 240 5.91 -2.81 19.52
N LYS A 241 5.72 -3.98 18.90
CA LYS A 241 4.50 -4.80 19.06
C LYS A 241 4.36 -5.29 20.50
N LYS A 242 5.43 -5.82 21.11
CA LYS A 242 5.44 -6.31 22.49
C LYS A 242 5.22 -5.20 23.52
N LEU A 243 5.67 -3.99 23.21
CA LEU A 243 5.41 -2.79 24.02
C LEU A 243 4.00 -2.19 23.80
N HIS A 244 3.18 -2.78 22.92
CA HIS A 244 1.83 -2.29 22.60
C HIS A 244 1.76 -0.85 22.08
N ILE A 245 2.82 -0.35 21.43
CA ILE A 245 2.90 1.03 20.90
C ILE A 245 2.82 1.11 19.37
N LEU A 246 2.85 -0.03 18.68
CA LEU A 246 2.85 -0.06 17.22
C LEU A 246 1.49 0.28 16.58
N ARG A 247 0.38 -0.01 17.28
CA ARG A 247 -0.98 0.16 16.76
C ARG A 247 -1.82 1.03 17.69
N VAL A 248 -2.65 1.88 17.11
CA VAL A 248 -3.60 2.73 17.84
C VAL A 248 -4.74 1.91 18.47
N PRO A 249 -5.45 2.46 19.48
CA PRO A 249 -6.65 1.83 20.04
C PRO A 249 -7.73 1.57 18.98
N PHE A 250 -8.51 0.51 19.19
CA PHE A 250 -9.59 0.08 18.29
C PHE A 250 -10.54 1.21 17.89
N GLU A 251 -10.96 2.03 18.86
CA GLU A 251 -11.86 3.15 18.60
C GLU A 251 -11.27 4.20 17.67
N TYR A 252 -9.95 4.46 17.78
CA TYR A 252 -9.27 5.46 16.96
C TYR A 252 -9.06 4.94 15.54
N GLU A 253 -8.81 3.64 15.39
CA GLU A 253 -8.74 3.02 14.07
C GLU A 253 -10.11 3.06 13.36
N LEU A 254 -11.21 2.79 14.08
CA LEU A 254 -12.56 2.81 13.53
C LEU A 254 -13.04 4.23 13.16
N LYS A 255 -12.73 5.23 14.00
CA LYS A 255 -13.09 6.64 13.77
C LYS A 255 -12.23 7.30 12.67
N GLY A 256 -11.06 6.73 12.36
CA GLY A 256 -10.03 7.35 11.55
C GLY A 256 -9.10 8.22 12.39
N LEU A 257 -7.80 8.23 12.05
CA LEU A 257 -6.75 8.89 12.83
C LEU A 257 -6.85 10.41 12.87
N ASP A 258 -7.56 11.02 11.91
CA ASP A 258 -7.65 12.47 11.79
C ASP A 258 -8.50 13.07 12.92
N ILE A 259 -9.64 12.46 13.26
CA ILE A 259 -10.54 12.93 14.32
C ILE A 259 -9.84 13.07 15.68
N PRO A 260 -9.20 12.03 16.26
CA PRO A 260 -8.58 12.13 17.57
C PRO A 260 -7.31 13.00 17.57
N LYS A 261 -6.69 13.27 16.42
CA LYS A 261 -5.44 14.05 16.33
C LYS A 261 -5.66 15.52 15.96
N HIS A 262 -6.59 15.79 15.06
CA HIS A 262 -6.80 17.10 14.44
C HIS A 262 -8.19 17.66 14.73
N GLY A 263 -9.13 16.85 15.24
CA GLY A 263 -10.50 17.28 15.52
C GLY A 263 -11.41 17.39 14.29
N GLU A 264 -10.91 17.03 13.10
CA GLU A 264 -11.62 17.13 11.83
C GLU A 264 -11.22 15.99 10.89
N THR A 265 -12.06 15.68 9.91
CA THR A 265 -11.73 14.72 8.84
C THR A 265 -11.04 15.44 7.69
N ALA A 266 -9.93 14.92 7.18
CA ALA A 266 -9.33 15.46 5.95
C ALA A 266 -10.27 15.32 4.74
N TYR A 267 -11.14 14.31 4.75
CA TYR A 267 -12.00 13.90 3.65
C TYR A 267 -13.44 13.61 4.15
N PRO A 268 -14.25 14.63 4.47
CA PRO A 268 -15.61 14.43 4.98
C PRO A 268 -16.47 13.76 3.91
N SER A 269 -17.21 12.71 4.29
CA SER A 269 -18.00 11.90 3.35
C SER A 269 -19.05 12.75 2.61
N GLU A 270 -19.52 13.81 3.27
CA GLU A 270 -20.46 14.79 2.75
C GLU A 270 -19.89 15.60 1.58
N ALA A 271 -18.57 15.80 1.53
CA ALA A 271 -17.90 16.52 0.43
C ALA A 271 -17.69 15.65 -0.82
N TYR A 272 -17.81 14.32 -0.69
CA TYR A 272 -17.70 13.38 -1.82
C TYR A 272 -19.05 12.99 -2.42
N GLY A 273 -20.15 13.51 -1.88
CA GLY A 273 -21.48 13.39 -2.47
C GLY A 273 -21.50 14.02 -3.86
N HIS A 274 -21.51 13.18 -4.89
CA HIS A 274 -21.89 13.59 -6.23
C HIS A 274 -23.36 13.99 -6.12
N GLY A 275 -23.77 15.11 -6.72
CA GLY A 275 -25.16 15.57 -6.75
C GLY A 275 -26.15 14.62 -7.48
N TRP A 276 -25.92 13.31 -7.43
CA TRP A 276 -26.67 12.20 -8.02
C TRP A 276 -26.79 11.00 -7.05
N GLY A 277 -26.77 11.23 -5.75
CA GLY A 277 -27.22 10.26 -4.75
C GLY A 277 -28.47 10.81 -4.07
N GLU A 278 -29.62 10.18 -4.31
CA GLU A 278 -30.81 10.41 -3.49
C GLU A 278 -30.44 10.23 -2.02
N LYS A 279 -30.98 11.13 -1.18
CA LYS A 279 -30.92 11.04 0.28
C LYS A 279 -31.25 9.62 0.73
N GLY A 280 -30.25 8.82 1.12
CA GLY A 280 -30.51 7.41 1.43
C GLY A 280 -29.40 6.74 2.20
N ASP A 281 -28.33 6.33 1.53
CA ASP A 281 -27.45 5.30 2.10
C ASP A 281 -25.99 5.76 2.13
N THR A 282 -25.65 6.59 3.12
CA THR A 282 -24.23 6.71 3.52
C THR A 282 -23.88 5.50 4.38
N LEU A 283 -22.65 4.99 4.24
CA LEU A 283 -22.09 3.92 5.07
C LEU A 283 -22.20 4.26 6.58
N VAL A 284 -22.18 5.55 6.92
CA VAL A 284 -22.45 6.08 8.26
C VAL A 284 -23.91 5.88 8.68
N GLY A 285 -24.87 6.08 7.77
CA GLY A 285 -26.29 5.74 7.97
C GLY A 285 -26.50 4.25 8.19
N LEU A 286 -25.90 3.41 7.35
CA LEU A 286 -25.95 1.94 7.48
C LEU A 286 -25.29 1.45 8.79
N VAL A 287 -24.15 2.00 9.19
CA VAL A 287 -23.50 1.67 10.47
C VAL A 287 -24.32 2.17 11.65
N ARG A 288 -24.91 3.37 11.56
CA ARG A 288 -25.78 3.93 12.61
C ARG A 288 -27.07 3.12 12.76
N ASP A 289 -27.65 2.65 11.67
CA ASP A 289 -28.87 1.83 11.69
C ASP A 289 -28.56 0.38 12.06
N ALA A 290 -27.42 -0.18 11.66
CA ALA A 290 -26.93 -1.47 12.16
C ALA A 290 -26.66 -1.42 13.67
N THR A 291 -26.06 -0.33 14.16
CA THR A 291 -25.82 -0.13 15.60
C THR A 291 -27.13 0.00 16.37
N LYS A 292 -28.10 0.78 15.87
CA LYS A 292 -29.44 0.88 16.46
C LYS A 292 -30.21 -0.43 16.43
N THR A 293 -30.04 -1.22 15.37
CA THR A 293 -30.71 -2.52 15.20
C THR A 293 -30.11 -3.56 16.13
N CYS A 294 -28.78 -3.64 16.24
CA CYS A 294 -28.11 -4.48 17.25
C CYS A 294 -28.54 -4.11 18.68
N LEU A 295 -28.64 -2.81 19.00
CA LEU A 295 -29.10 -2.34 20.31
C LEU A 295 -30.58 -2.68 20.60
N LYS A 296 -31.43 -2.74 19.57
CA LYS A 296 -32.83 -3.16 19.70
C LYS A 296 -32.99 -4.68 19.84
N VAL A 297 -32.14 -5.46 19.17
CA VAL A 297 -32.24 -6.92 19.14
C VAL A 297 -31.59 -7.57 20.36
N MET A 298 -30.46 -7.04 20.86
CA MET A 298 -29.69 -7.68 21.94
C MET A 298 -30.18 -7.29 23.35
N GLY A 299 -31.07 -6.31 23.47
CA GLY A 299 -31.49 -5.78 24.77
C GLY A 299 -30.33 -5.17 25.59
N PRO A 300 -30.63 -4.32 26.59
CA PRO A 300 -29.59 -3.63 27.36
C PRO A 300 -28.69 -4.57 28.20
N ASN A 301 -29.10 -5.81 28.43
CA ASN A 301 -28.39 -6.76 29.30
C ASN A 301 -27.34 -7.63 28.57
N GLU A 302 -27.51 -7.98 27.29
CA GLU A 302 -26.51 -8.80 26.58
C GLU A 302 -25.28 -7.99 26.14
N VAL A 303 -25.46 -6.69 25.89
CA VAL A 303 -24.34 -5.78 25.53
C VAL A 303 -23.34 -5.64 26.69
N ARG A 304 -23.79 -5.72 27.95
CA ARG A 304 -22.91 -5.67 29.13
C ARG A 304 -21.98 -6.88 29.24
N ILE A 305 -22.43 -8.05 28.78
CA ILE A 305 -21.68 -9.32 28.95
C ILE A 305 -20.50 -9.38 27.98
N ASN A 306 -20.70 -8.98 26.71
CA ASN A 306 -19.64 -9.00 25.69
C ASN A 306 -18.54 -7.94 25.89
N ILE A 307 -18.86 -6.83 26.56
CA ILE A 307 -17.86 -5.78 26.88
C ILE A 307 -17.02 -6.20 28.09
N ALA A 308 -17.62 -6.85 29.09
CA ALA A 308 -16.92 -7.36 30.27
C ALA A 308 -15.92 -8.47 29.93
N GLU A 309 -16.22 -9.35 28.96
CA GLU A 309 -15.28 -10.41 28.51
C GLU A 309 -14.05 -9.90 27.74
N ARG A 310 -14.03 -8.62 27.32
CA ARG A 310 -12.89 -7.99 26.63
C ARG A 310 -12.21 -6.86 27.41
N ALA A 311 -12.72 -6.54 28.59
CA ALA A 311 -12.11 -5.54 29.47
C ALA A 311 -10.83 -6.10 30.12
N ARG A 312 -9.81 -5.25 30.24
CA ARG A 312 -8.56 -5.61 30.94
C ARG A 312 -8.82 -5.83 32.43
N PRO A 313 -8.05 -6.68 33.12
CA PRO A 313 -8.12 -6.78 34.57
C PRO A 313 -7.79 -5.42 35.20
N GLY A 314 -8.77 -4.80 35.88
CA GLY A 314 -8.59 -3.56 36.65
C GLY A 314 -9.34 -2.32 36.15
N GLU A 315 -10.05 -2.38 35.02
CA GLU A 315 -10.96 -1.29 34.60
C GLU A 315 -12.38 -1.59 35.13
N SER A 316 -12.88 -0.78 36.07
CA SER A 316 -14.29 -0.81 36.46
C SER A 316 -15.16 -0.25 35.33
N PRO A 317 -16.28 -0.90 34.97
CA PRO A 317 -17.15 -0.43 33.90
C PRO A 317 -18.07 0.70 34.42
N GLU A 318 -17.52 1.91 34.60
CA GLU A 318 -18.33 3.12 34.78
C GLU A 318 -18.42 3.89 33.46
N VAL A 319 -19.67 4.11 33.07
CA VAL A 319 -20.13 4.53 31.75
C VAL A 319 -20.30 6.05 31.74
N ASP A 320 -19.39 6.77 31.08
CA ASP A 320 -19.48 8.23 30.88
C ASP A 320 -20.06 8.64 29.52
N ALA A 321 -20.94 7.81 28.94
CA ALA A 321 -21.56 8.07 27.63
C ALA A 321 -23.05 8.50 27.68
N ILE A 322 -23.61 8.84 28.86
CA ILE A 322 -25.05 9.18 29.00
C ILE A 322 -25.31 10.61 29.53
N ARG A 323 -24.29 11.48 29.66
CA ARG A 323 -24.50 12.80 30.27
C ARG A 323 -24.90 13.95 29.34
N ASN A 324 -24.87 13.79 28.01
CA ASN A 324 -25.11 14.91 27.07
C ASN A 324 -26.43 14.90 26.27
N THR A 325 -27.42 14.10 26.65
CA THR A 325 -28.77 14.13 26.03
C THR A 325 -29.90 14.58 26.97
N LYS A 326 -29.60 15.04 28.19
CA LYS A 326 -30.62 15.48 29.17
C LYS A 326 -30.75 17.00 29.41
N ASN A 327 -30.02 17.85 28.69
CA ASN A 327 -30.10 19.32 28.84
C ASN A 327 -30.67 20.05 27.60
N GLY A 328 -31.74 19.52 27.02
CA GLY A 328 -32.60 20.29 26.08
C GLY A 328 -33.91 20.65 26.77
N GLN A 329 -33.91 21.67 27.63
CA GLN A 329 -35.13 22.19 28.24
C GLN A 329 -36.07 22.73 27.16
N VAL A 330 -37.26 22.14 27.11
CA VAL A 330 -38.45 22.64 26.43
C VAL A 330 -38.89 23.93 27.11
N ASN A 331 -38.74 25.07 26.43
CA ASN A 331 -39.48 26.28 26.77
C ASN A 331 -40.88 26.17 26.16
N LYS A 332 -41.88 26.00 27.03
CA LYS A 332 -43.30 26.16 26.71
C LYS A 332 -43.62 27.65 26.58
N GLY A 333 -44.34 28.03 25.52
CA GLY A 333 -45.09 29.28 25.51
C GLY A 333 -45.39 29.79 24.11
N PHE A 334 -46.46 29.31 23.47
CA PHE A 334 -47.53 30.18 22.95
C PHE A 334 -48.71 29.35 22.41
N ASN A 335 -49.91 29.74 22.82
CA ASN A 335 -51.22 29.22 22.41
C ASN A 335 -51.62 29.71 21.01
N ARG A 336 -52.32 28.85 20.25
CA ARG A 336 -53.53 29.10 19.41
C ARG A 336 -53.78 27.84 18.57
N SER A 337 -54.77 27.02 18.92
CA SER A 337 -56.19 27.07 18.50
C SER A 337 -56.42 26.52 17.08
N ASP A 338 -57.04 25.34 17.08
CA ASP A 338 -58.12 24.86 16.21
C ASP A 338 -57.88 24.58 14.71
N ASP A 339 -58.48 23.46 14.31
CA ASP A 339 -59.02 23.09 13.00
C ASP A 339 -58.05 22.84 11.84
N ASP A 340 -57.88 21.56 11.47
CA ASP A 340 -58.65 20.98 10.36
C ASP A 340 -58.17 19.59 9.97
N ALA A 341 -59.14 18.69 9.84
CA ALA A 341 -59.02 17.37 9.25
C ALA A 341 -59.21 17.48 7.72
N ALA A 342 -58.30 16.92 6.91
CA ALA A 342 -58.60 16.58 5.52
C ALA A 342 -57.54 15.63 4.89
N THR A 343 -57.96 14.37 4.76
CA THR A 343 -57.92 13.53 3.54
C THR A 343 -56.70 13.53 2.60
N CYS A 344 -56.19 12.31 2.38
CA CYS A 344 -55.45 11.86 1.21
C CYS A 344 -56.12 12.23 -0.13
N GLY A 345 -55.30 12.63 -1.11
CA GLY A 345 -55.61 12.61 -2.54
C GLY A 345 -54.31 12.58 -3.37
N PRO A 346 -54.22 11.78 -4.44
CA PRO A 346 -53.02 11.66 -5.27
C PRO A 346 -53.00 12.71 -6.38
N MET A 347 -51.82 13.18 -6.79
CA MET A 347 -51.66 13.87 -8.06
C MET A 347 -50.62 13.20 -8.95
N THR A 348 -51.15 12.80 -10.09
CA THR A 348 -50.58 12.38 -11.35
C THR A 348 -49.68 13.43 -12.00
N SER A 349 -48.72 12.92 -12.79
CA SER A 349 -48.14 13.45 -14.02
C SER A 349 -48.46 14.89 -14.44
N HIS A 350 -47.42 15.68 -14.77
CA HIS A 350 -47.27 16.30 -16.09
C HIS A 350 -45.84 16.85 -16.28
N LEU A 351 -45.25 16.47 -17.42
CA LEU A 351 -44.08 17.01 -18.15
C LEU A 351 -42.68 16.84 -17.56
#